data_AF-Q6B6Q1-F1
#
_entry.id   AF-Q6B6Q1-F1
#
_cell.length_a   1.000
_cell.length_b   1.000
_cell.length_c   1.000
_cell.angle_alpha   90.00
_cell.angle_beta   90.00
_cell.angle_gamma   90.00
#
_symmetry.space_group_name_H-M   'P 1'
#
loop_
_entity.id
_entity.type
_entity.pdbx_description
1 polymer ?
#
loop_
_entity_poly.entity_id
_entity_poly.type
_entity_poly.pdbx_seq_one_letter_code
_entity_poly.pdbx_strand_id
1 'polypeptide(L)' 'MPGAMRQSTSNLELLTIYEVSKILGSSLDLQQTLREVLRALAYQLQMHRGRVYLVGEDNVLRLVAANGLSNEAAAQ' A
#
# COMPACT_ATOMS: atom_id res chain seq x y z
N MET A 1 -21.85 -14.31 -19.59
CA MET A 1 -20.80 -15.27 -19.17
C MET A 1 -20.03 -14.68 -17.97
N PRO A 2 -20.35 -15.03 -16.70
CA PRO A 2 -19.75 -14.42 -15.51
C PRO A 2 -18.47 -15.11 -14.98
N GLY A 3 -18.16 -16.33 -15.45
CA GLY A 3 -17.08 -17.16 -14.89
C GLY A 3 -15.67 -16.68 -15.21
N ALA A 4 -15.43 -16.17 -16.44
CA ALA A 4 -14.11 -15.73 -16.86
C ALA A 4 -13.61 -14.48 -16.10
N MET A 5 -14.53 -13.57 -15.71
CA MET A 5 -14.18 -12.32 -15.03
C MET A 5 -13.75 -12.54 -13.56
N ARG A 6 -14.24 -13.61 -12.91
CA ARG A 6 -13.81 -14.02 -11.56
C ARG A 6 -12.42 -14.65 -11.53
N GLN A 7 -12.05 -15.38 -12.59
CA GLN A 7 -10.74 -16.02 -12.66
C GLN A 7 -9.61 -15.01 -12.90
N SER A 8 -9.85 -13.98 -13.71
CA SER A 8 -8.89 -12.90 -13.94
C SER A 8 -8.66 -12.04 -12.70
N THR A 9 -9.69 -11.81 -11.88
CA THR A 9 -9.59 -11.01 -10.64
C THR A 9 -8.81 -11.75 -9.55
N SER A 10 -9.05 -13.06 -9.36
CA SER A 10 -8.25 -13.85 -8.42
C SER A 10 -6.77 -13.92 -8.77
N ASN A 11 -6.41 -13.89 -10.06
CA ASN A 11 -5.02 -13.88 -10.48
C ASN A 11 -4.33 -12.55 -10.16
N LEU A 12 -5.05 -11.43 -10.37
CA LEU A 12 -4.57 -10.08 -10.02
C LEU A 12 -4.36 -9.91 -8.52
N GLU A 13 -5.28 -10.41 -7.69
CA GLU A 13 -5.17 -10.38 -6.22
C GLU A 13 -3.95 -11.16 -5.73
N LEU A 14 -3.71 -12.36 -6.27
CA LEU A 14 -2.55 -13.17 -5.89
C LEU A 14 -1.23 -12.54 -6.34
N LEU A 15 -1.19 -11.96 -7.54
CA LEU A 15 -0.02 -11.21 -8.02
C LEU A 15 0.25 -9.99 -7.14
N THR A 16 -0.80 -9.26 -6.75
CA THR A 16 -0.74 -8.12 -5.84
C THR A 16 -0.12 -8.52 -4.51
N ILE A 17 -0.60 -9.60 -3.90
CA ILE A 17 -0.07 -10.12 -2.63
C ILE A 17 1.41 -10.51 -2.78
N TYR A 18 1.76 -11.21 -3.86
CA TYR A 18 3.14 -11.63 -4.10
C TYR A 18 4.10 -10.45 -4.25
N GLU A 19 3.74 -9.42 -5.01
CA GLU A 19 4.57 -8.23 -5.18
C GLU A 19 4.77 -7.47 -3.86
N VAL A 20 3.71 -7.33 -3.06
CA VAL A 20 3.79 -6.72 -1.73
C VAL A 20 4.71 -7.53 -0.80
N SER A 21 4.57 -8.86 -0.78
CA SER A 21 5.45 -9.73 0.04
C SER A 21 6.92 -9.61 -0.36
N LYS A 22 7.22 -9.46 -1.65
CA LYS A 22 8.58 -9.27 -2.14
C LYS A 22 9.20 -7.96 -1.64
N ILE A 23 8.44 -6.86 -1.72
CA ILE A 23 8.87 -5.54 -1.23
C ILE A 23 9.16 -5.59 0.28
N LEU A 24 8.25 -6.20 1.04
CA LEU A 24 8.38 -6.36 2.50
C LEU A 24 9.63 -7.20 2.88
N GLY A 25 9.94 -8.24 2.12
CA GLY A 25 11.06 -9.15 2.43
C GLY A 25 12.46 -8.61 2.09
N SER A 26 12.57 -7.57 1.26
CA SER A 26 13.87 -7.08 0.77
C SER A 26 14.36 -5.79 1.43
N SER A 27 13.59 -5.19 2.33
CA SER A 27 13.87 -3.86 2.86
C SER A 27 14.23 -3.86 4.34
N LEU A 28 15.21 -3.03 4.70
CA LEU A 28 15.61 -2.75 6.09
C LEU A 28 15.01 -1.43 6.63
N ASP A 29 14.37 -0.63 5.78
CA ASP A 29 13.74 0.64 6.16
C ASP A 29 12.21 0.49 6.10
N LEU A 30 11.57 0.36 7.26
CA LEU A 30 10.13 0.20 7.39
C LEU A 30 9.34 1.32 6.72
N GLN A 31 9.76 2.58 6.87
CA GLN A 31 9.02 3.71 6.30
C GLN A 31 9.09 3.74 4.79
N GLN A 32 10.26 3.50 4.21
CA GLN A 32 10.41 3.35 2.77
C GLN A 32 9.56 2.20 2.25
N THR A 33 9.60 1.05 2.93
CA THR A 33 8.85 -0.15 2.56
C THR A 33 7.35 0.13 2.51
N LEU A 34 6.78 0.78 3.53
CA LEU A 34 5.35 1.09 3.58
C LEU A 34 4.91 2.05 2.48
N ARG A 35 5.78 3.00 2.07
CA ARG A 35 5.52 3.87 0.92
C ARG A 35 5.48 3.10 -0.40
N GLU A 36 6.43 2.17 -0.59
CA GLU A 36 6.51 1.34 -1.79
C GLU A 36 5.32 0.38 -1.89
N VAL A 37 4.96 -0.27 -0.79
CA VAL A 37 3.75 -1.12 -0.70
C VAL A 37 2.49 -0.30 -1.02
N LEU A 38 2.31 0.87 -0.40
CA LEU A 38 1.12 1.71 -0.65
C LEU A 38 1.05 2.16 -2.12
N ARG A 39 2.19 2.42 -2.77
CA ARG A 39 2.25 2.77 -4.19
C ARG A 39 1.90 1.58 -5.08
N ALA A 40 2.41 0.38 -4.78
CA ALA A 40 2.08 -0.84 -5.52
C ALA A 40 0.58 -1.16 -5.45
N LEU A 41 0.00 -1.08 -4.24
CA LEU A 41 -1.43 -1.22 -4.03
C LEU A 41 -2.24 -0.18 -4.79
N ALA A 42 -1.84 1.10 -4.72
CA ALA A 42 -2.53 2.15 -5.44
C ALA A 42 -2.54 1.94 -6.95
N TYR A 43 -1.43 1.46 -7.51
CA TYR A 43 -1.32 1.14 -8.92
C TYR A 43 -2.19 -0.07 -9.30
N GLN A 44 -2.09 -1.19 -8.58
CA GLN A 44 -2.81 -2.42 -8.93
C GLN A 44 -4.32 -2.29 -8.72
N LEU A 45 -4.74 -1.64 -7.63
CA LEU A 45 -6.14 -1.46 -7.26
C LEU A 45 -6.77 -0.18 -7.85
N GLN A 46 -6.00 0.60 -8.63
CA GLN A 46 -6.43 1.88 -9.18
C GLN A 46 -6.94 2.86 -8.09
N MET A 47 -6.32 2.83 -6.90
CA MET A 47 -6.73 3.69 -5.79
C MET A 47 -6.21 5.11 -5.97
N HIS A 48 -7.11 6.08 -5.85
CA HIS A 48 -6.74 7.50 -5.91
C HIS A 48 -6.11 8.02 -4.61
N ARG A 49 -6.46 7.43 -3.46
CA ARG A 49 -6.00 7.89 -2.14
C ARG A 49 -5.76 6.71 -1.21
N GLY A 50 -4.77 6.84 -0.34
CA GLY A 50 -4.48 5.86 0.70
C GLY A 50 -3.51 6.42 1.75
N ARG A 51 -3.55 5.88 2.97
CA ARG A 51 -2.69 6.30 4.08
C ARG A 51 -2.33 5.10 4.94
N VAL A 52 -1.11 5.11 5.48
CA VAL A 52 -0.65 4.16 6.49
C VAL A 52 -0.24 4.95 7.72
N TYR A 53 -0.79 4.58 8.86
CA TYR A 53 -0.44 5.13 10.16
C TYR A 53 0.22 4.06 11.01
N LEU A 54 1.25 4.46 11.76
CA LEU A 54 1.82 3.62 12.81
C LEU A 54 1.55 4.27 14.16
N VAL A 55 1.25 3.44 15.15
CA VAL A 55 1.16 3.86 16.55
C VAL A 55 2.57 3.85 17.12
N GLY A 56 3.03 5.00 17.62
CA GLY A 56 4.30 5.09 18.34
C GLY A 56 4.21 4.57 19.77
N GLU A 57 5.36 4.46 20.44
CA GLU A 57 5.43 4.04 21.85
C GLU A 57 4.69 4.98 22.81
N ASP A 58 4.54 6.25 22.42
CA ASP A 58 3.73 7.26 23.11
C ASP A 58 2.23 7.14 22.84
N ASN A 59 1.80 6.06 22.17
CA ASN A 59 0.42 5.80 21.77
C ASN A 59 -0.16 6.84 20.81
N VAL A 60 0.70 7.56 20.08
CA VAL A 60 0.31 8.56 19.08
C VAL A 60 0.36 7.96 17.69
N LEU A 61 -0.71 8.15 16.91
CA LEU A 61 -0.79 7.78 15.50
C LEU A 61 0.01 8.77 14.65
N ARG A 62 0.99 8.26 13.89
CA ARG A 62 1.77 9.06 12.94
C ARG A 62 1.58 8.54 11.52
N LEU A 63 1.35 9.47 10.59
CA LEU A 63 1.29 9.16 9.17
C LEU A 63 2.71 8.79 8.69
N VAL A 64 2.87 7.59 8.13
CA VAL A 64 4.18 7.11 7.64
C VAL A 64 4.23 6.95 6.12
N ALA A 65 3.07 6.75 5.49
CA ALA A 65 2.93 6.72 4.05
C ALA A 65 1.57 7.27 3.62
N ALA A 66 1.55 7.95 2.49
CA ALA A 66 0.38 8.54 1.89
C ALA A 66 0.45 8.44 0.36
N ASN A 67 -0.69 8.18 -0.28
CA ASN A 67 -0.89 8.24 -1.72
C ASN A 67 -2.03 9.22 -2.02
N GLY A 68 -1.86 10.08 -3.04
CA GLY A 68 -2.89 11.03 -3.47
C GLY A 68 -3.12 12.21 -2.52
N LEU A 69 -2.12 12.57 -1.71
CA LEU A 69 -2.11 13.78 -0.88
C LEU A 69 -1.06 14.75 -1.42
N SER A 70 -1.44 16.03 -1.55
CA SER A 70 -0.47 17.10 -1.78
C SER A 70 0.44 17.21 -0.54
N ASN A 71 1.72 17.55 -0.76
CA ASN A 71 2.76 17.57 0.28
C ASN A 71 2.40 18.39 1.54
N GLU A 72 1.44 19.31 1.45
CA GLU A 72 0.98 20.18 2.56
C GLU A 72 0.17 19.44 3.64
N ALA A 73 -0.48 18.32 3.31
CA ALA A 73 -1.32 17.57 4.26
C ALA A 73 -0.57 16.46 5.00
N ALA A 74 0.68 16.16 4.61
CA ALA A 74 1.49 15.12 5.22
C ALA A 74 2.34 15.62 6.41
N ALA A 75 2.44 16.95 6.59
CA ALA A 75 3.21 17.61 7.64
C ALA A 75 2.35 18.07 8.85
N GLN A 76 1.07 17.68 8.90
CA GLN A 76 0.13 17.98 9.98
C GLN A 76 -0.29 16.71 10.72
#